data_AF-A0A1I2QUG9-F1
#
_entry.id   AF-A0A1I2QUG9-F1
#
_cell.length_a   1.000
_cell.length_b   1.000
_cell.length_c   1.000
_cell.angle_alpha   90.00
_cell.angle_beta   90.00
_cell.angle_gamma   90.00
#
_symmetry.space_group_name_H-M   'P 1'
#
loop_
_entity.id
_entity.type
_entity.pdbx_description
1 polymer ?
#
loop_
_entity_poly.entity_id
_entity_poly.type
_entity_poly.pdbx_seq_one_letter_code
_entity_poly.pdbx_strand_id
1 'polypeptide(L)'
;MADMMKRIIAVFLIILCVTSSLAGCSASKNNDKAIKKLRDAGYKVEIIDKNRICVAKGKTKYYYKSVFGYYIFQKCRINLYKDKNDKIQKRLKKEKFLKAILEVKRKNINKYEVDLETDEKISLRNGKYETWHNDNWFECRSDFDSDYLKAFWRDPLSKQLDSYIYVTDKFYTQDELTEVYEEAQGICDRLNE
;
A
#
# COMPACT_ATOMS: atom_id res chain seq x y z
N MET A 1 27.39 -39.47 29.17
CA MET A 1 26.23 -38.55 29.07
C MET A 1 26.51 -37.35 28.16
N ALA A 2 27.63 -36.65 28.28
CA ALA A 2 27.94 -35.47 27.45
C ALA A 2 27.98 -35.72 25.94
N ASP A 3 28.55 -36.84 25.47
CA ASP A 3 28.61 -37.15 24.03
C ASP A 3 27.26 -37.52 23.40
N MET A 4 26.38 -38.14 24.18
CA MET A 4 25.03 -38.46 23.74
C MET A 4 24.20 -37.18 23.57
N MET A 5 24.38 -36.21 24.46
CA MET A 5 23.74 -34.90 24.40
C MET A 5 24.23 -34.06 23.21
N LYS A 6 25.54 -34.10 22.90
CA LYS A 6 26.12 -33.46 21.69
C LYS A 6 25.56 -34.04 20.39
N ARG A 7 25.39 -35.37 20.31
CA ARG A 7 24.79 -36.02 19.14
C ARG A 7 23.32 -35.63 18.94
N ILE A 8 22.55 -35.53 20.03
CA ILE A 8 21.14 -35.10 19.97
C ILE A 8 21.03 -33.66 19.46
N ILE A 9 21.86 -32.74 19.97
CA ILE A 9 21.87 -31.33 19.53
C ILE A 9 22.26 -31.23 18.05
N ALA A 10 23.26 -32.01 17.60
CA ALA A 10 23.67 -32.02 16.20
C ALA A 10 22.57 -32.52 15.26
N VAL A 11 21.84 -33.57 15.64
CA VAL A 11 20.70 -34.09 14.87
C VAL A 11 19.57 -33.05 14.83
N PHE A 12 19.28 -32.38 15.95
CA PHE A 12 18.28 -31.31 15.99
C PHE A 12 18.63 -30.15 15.05
N LEU A 13 19.89 -29.71 15.03
CA LEU A 13 20.36 -28.65 14.13
C LEU A 13 20.23 -29.04 12.66
N ILE A 14 20.54 -30.29 12.30
CA ILE A 14 20.39 -30.79 10.93
C ILE A 14 18.91 -30.81 10.53
N ILE A 15 18.02 -31.30 11.39
CA ILE A 15 16.57 -31.28 11.13
C ILE A 15 16.06 -29.84 10.96
N LEU A 16 16.54 -28.91 11.77
CA LEU A 16 16.17 -27.49 11.68
C LEU A 16 16.67 -26.85 10.36
N CYS A 17 17.89 -27.17 9.93
CA CYS A 17 18.45 -26.71 8.66
C CYS A 17 17.74 -27.32 7.44
N VAL A 18 17.39 -28.61 7.49
CA VAL A 18 16.70 -29.31 6.38
C VAL A 18 15.25 -28.82 6.25
N THR A 19 14.55 -28.61 7.36
CA THR A 19 13.17 -28.09 7.35
C THR A 19 13.10 -26.64 6.88
N SER A 20 14.07 -25.80 7.25
CA SER A 20 14.12 -24.41 6.79
C SER A 20 14.53 -24.26 5.31
N SER A 21 15.36 -25.17 4.78
CA SER A 21 15.71 -25.19 3.34
C SER A 21 14.56 -25.71 2.47
N LEU A 22 13.79 -26.71 2.93
CA LEU A 22 12.57 -27.18 2.24
C LEU A 22 11.43 -26.15 2.26
N ALA A 23 11.26 -25.41 3.36
CA ALA A 23 10.30 -24.30 3.44
C ALA A 23 10.67 -23.14 2.48
N GLY A 24 11.97 -22.84 2.32
CA GLY A 24 12.44 -21.79 1.40
C GLY A 24 12.21 -22.12 -0.09
N CYS A 25 12.42 -23.37 -0.50
CA CYS A 25 12.24 -23.78 -1.90
C CYS A 25 10.77 -23.93 -2.32
N SER A 26 9.88 -24.35 -1.41
CA SER A 26 8.44 -24.45 -1.68
C SER A 26 7.76 -23.09 -1.79
N ALA A 27 8.15 -22.13 -0.94
CA ALA A 27 7.65 -20.75 -0.99
C ALA A 27 7.99 -20.05 -2.33
N SER A 28 9.18 -20.31 -2.89
CA SER A 28 9.60 -19.71 -4.18
C SER A 28 8.73 -20.17 -5.36
N LYS A 29 8.44 -21.48 -5.48
CA LYS A 29 7.62 -22.02 -6.58
C LYS A 29 6.15 -21.60 -6.52
N ASN A 30 5.59 -21.42 -5.32
CA ASN A 30 4.21 -20.98 -5.16
C ASN A 30 4.03 -19.51 -5.57
N ASN A 31 5.01 -18.66 -5.26
CA ASN A 31 4.98 -17.24 -5.63
C ASN A 31 4.91 -17.03 -7.16
N ASP A 32 5.70 -17.79 -7.93
CA ASP A 32 5.70 -17.69 -9.40
C ASP A 32 4.35 -18.09 -10.02
N LYS A 33 3.68 -19.10 -9.46
CA LYS A 33 2.36 -19.54 -9.89
C LYS A 33 1.29 -18.48 -9.61
N ALA A 34 1.31 -17.87 -8.43
CA ALA A 34 0.38 -16.82 -8.05
C ALA A 34 0.55 -15.55 -8.89
N ILE A 35 1.79 -15.14 -9.16
CA ILE A 35 2.11 -14.02 -10.06
C ILE A 35 1.59 -14.30 -11.48
N LYS A 36 1.75 -15.53 -11.98
CA LYS A 36 1.23 -15.91 -13.30
C LYS A 36 -0.30 -15.83 -13.35
N LYS A 37 -1.02 -16.34 -12.35
CA LYS A 37 -2.48 -16.23 -12.27
C LYS A 37 -2.96 -14.77 -12.33
N LEU A 38 -2.29 -13.85 -11.63
CA LEU A 38 -2.64 -12.42 -11.71
C LEU A 38 -2.43 -11.84 -13.10
N ARG A 39 -1.34 -12.20 -13.78
CA ARG A 39 -1.10 -11.77 -15.17
C ARG A 39 -2.17 -12.32 -16.11
N ASP A 40 -2.54 -13.59 -15.95
CA ASP A 40 -3.59 -14.24 -16.74
C ASP A 40 -4.97 -13.59 -16.48
N ALA A 41 -5.20 -13.06 -15.27
CA ALA A 41 -6.37 -12.24 -14.92
C ALA A 41 -6.30 -10.79 -15.43
N GLY A 42 -5.29 -10.42 -16.23
CA GLY A 42 -5.15 -9.12 -16.86
C GLY A 42 -4.45 -8.05 -16.01
N TYR A 43 -3.89 -8.41 -14.85
CA TYR A 43 -3.13 -7.47 -14.05
C TYR A 43 -1.71 -7.28 -14.58
N LYS A 44 -1.22 -6.04 -14.58
CA LYS A 44 0.18 -5.77 -14.87
C LYS A 44 1.01 -5.91 -13.59
N VAL A 45 1.77 -7.00 -13.50
CA VAL A 45 2.61 -7.33 -12.33
C VAL A 45 4.09 -7.06 -12.60
N GLU A 46 4.68 -6.18 -11.81
CA GLU A 46 6.10 -5.81 -11.78
C GLU A 46 6.75 -6.37 -10.51
N ILE A 47 7.86 -7.11 -10.66
CA ILE A 47 8.64 -7.62 -9.54
C ILE A 47 9.68 -6.55 -9.19
N ILE A 48 9.57 -5.96 -8.00
CA ILE A 48 10.50 -4.92 -7.54
C ILE A 48 11.77 -5.57 -7.01
N ASP A 49 11.62 -6.60 -6.18
CA ASP A 49 12.69 -7.46 -5.71
C ASP A 49 12.15 -8.83 -5.28
N LYS A 50 13.02 -9.69 -4.74
CA LYS A 50 12.68 -11.05 -4.30
C LYS A 50 11.45 -11.13 -3.36
N ASN A 51 11.17 -10.08 -2.61
CA ASN A 51 10.12 -10.05 -1.60
C ASN A 51 9.06 -8.99 -1.89
N ARG A 52 9.15 -8.21 -2.97
CA ARG A 52 8.23 -7.10 -3.23
C ARG A 52 7.73 -7.12 -4.66
N ILE A 53 6.42 -6.95 -4.79
CA ILE A 53 5.76 -6.85 -6.09
C ILE A 53 4.85 -5.63 -6.14
N CYS A 54 4.68 -5.11 -7.35
CA CYS A 54 3.79 -4.02 -7.69
C CYS A 54 2.77 -4.54 -8.72
N VAL A 55 1.49 -4.39 -8.41
CA VAL A 55 0.39 -4.76 -9.28
C VAL A 55 -0.30 -3.46 -9.72
N ALA A 56 -0.30 -3.19 -11.02
CA ALA A 56 -0.95 -2.01 -11.58
C ALA A 56 -2.31 -2.37 -12.19
N LYS A 57 -3.35 -1.62 -11.78
CA LYS A 57 -4.70 -1.67 -12.34
C LYS A 57 -5.18 -0.23 -12.61
N GLY A 58 -5.28 0.12 -13.89
CA GLY A 58 -5.67 1.47 -14.31
C GLY A 58 -4.76 2.58 -13.75
N LYS A 59 -5.32 3.46 -12.92
CA LYS A 59 -4.64 4.59 -12.27
C LYS A 59 -3.91 4.23 -10.98
N THR A 60 -4.14 3.02 -10.45
CA THR A 60 -3.66 2.59 -9.14
C THR A 60 -2.55 1.56 -9.25
N LYS A 61 -1.53 1.71 -8.41
CA LYS A 61 -0.47 0.71 -8.19
C LYS A 61 -0.58 0.18 -6.77
N TYR A 62 -0.67 -1.13 -6.61
CA TYR A 62 -0.75 -1.83 -5.33
C TYR A 62 0.58 -2.52 -5.04
N TYR A 63 1.12 -2.34 -3.85
CA TYR A 63 2.42 -2.84 -3.45
C TYR A 63 2.26 -3.89 -2.35
N TYR A 64 2.89 -5.04 -2.54
CA TYR A 64 2.84 -6.18 -1.63
C TYR A 64 4.25 -6.61 -1.23
N LYS A 65 4.37 -7.13 -0.01
CA LYS A 65 5.60 -7.73 0.50
C LYS A 65 5.35 -9.19 0.87
N SER A 66 6.17 -10.09 0.34
CA SER A 66 6.20 -11.49 0.76
C SER A 66 6.92 -11.62 2.11
N VAL A 67 6.25 -12.25 3.07
CA VAL A 67 6.75 -12.56 4.41
C VAL A 67 6.38 -14.02 4.67
N PHE A 68 7.39 -14.87 4.88
CA PHE A 68 7.21 -16.32 5.08
C PHE A 68 6.36 -17.03 4.00
N GLY A 69 6.47 -16.61 2.74
CA GLY A 69 5.72 -17.19 1.63
C GLY A 69 4.30 -16.64 1.45
N TYR A 70 3.88 -15.67 2.27
CA TYR A 70 2.60 -14.98 2.13
C TYR A 70 2.82 -13.52 1.73
N TYR A 71 2.08 -13.06 0.73
CA TYR A 71 2.03 -11.65 0.37
C TYR A 71 1.13 -10.89 1.33
N ILE A 72 1.63 -9.74 1.76
CA ILE A 72 0.96 -8.81 2.65
C ILE A 72 0.89 -7.46 1.95
N PHE A 73 -0.31 -6.88 1.87
CA PHE A 73 -0.49 -5.53 1.37
C PHE A 73 0.35 -4.52 2.18
N GLN A 74 1.11 -3.69 1.48
CA GLN A 74 1.95 -2.64 2.07
C GLN A 74 1.35 -1.26 1.84
N LYS A 75 1.04 -0.94 0.58
CA LYS A 75 0.48 0.37 0.22
C LYS A 75 -0.12 0.36 -1.18
N CYS A 76 -0.97 1.33 -1.49
CA CYS A 76 -1.36 1.65 -2.85
C CYS A 76 -1.03 3.12 -3.18
N ARG A 77 -0.81 3.39 -4.46
CA ARG A 77 -0.62 4.75 -5.00
C ARG A 77 -1.60 4.98 -6.13
N ILE A 78 -2.42 6.01 -6.00
CA ILE A 78 -3.42 6.42 -6.97
C ILE A 78 -2.93 7.69 -7.65
N ASN A 79 -2.68 7.63 -8.96
CA ASN A 79 -2.32 8.81 -9.73
C ASN A 79 -3.59 9.59 -10.11
N LEU A 80 -3.83 10.73 -9.44
CA LEU A 80 -5.05 11.51 -9.61
C LEU A 80 -5.15 12.16 -11.00
N TYR A 81 -4.04 12.35 -11.74
CA TYR A 81 -4.09 12.84 -13.13
C TYR A 81 -4.57 11.80 -14.14
N LYS A 82 -4.45 10.52 -13.79
CA LYS A 82 -4.98 9.43 -14.61
C LYS A 82 -6.43 9.11 -14.26
N ASP A 83 -7.02 9.87 -13.34
CA ASP A 83 -8.41 9.72 -12.95
C ASP A 83 -9.35 10.26 -14.02
N LYS A 84 -10.37 9.48 -14.38
CA LYS A 84 -11.38 9.90 -15.36
C LYS A 84 -12.51 10.71 -14.70
N ASN A 85 -12.52 10.85 -13.38
CA ASN A 85 -13.52 11.65 -12.69
C ASN A 85 -13.30 13.16 -12.95
N ASP A 86 -14.26 13.78 -13.63
CA ASP A 86 -14.24 15.21 -13.99
C ASP A 86 -14.11 16.13 -12.78
N LYS A 87 -14.69 15.77 -11.62
CA LYS A 87 -14.58 16.55 -10.38
C LYS A 87 -13.11 16.64 -9.93
N ILE A 88 -12.41 15.51 -9.95
CA ILE A 88 -10.99 15.42 -9.61
C ILE A 88 -10.16 16.25 -10.59
N GLN A 89 -10.39 16.10 -11.91
CA GLN A 89 -9.62 16.85 -12.92
C GLN A 89 -9.84 18.37 -12.82
N LYS A 90 -11.07 18.82 -12.59
CA LYS A 90 -11.37 20.24 -12.35
C LYS A 90 -10.67 20.75 -11.09
N ARG A 91 -10.61 19.93 -10.04
CA ARG A 91 -9.97 20.27 -8.77
C ARG A 91 -8.45 20.43 -8.93
N LEU A 92 -7.79 19.46 -9.56
CA LEU A 92 -6.34 19.52 -9.82
C LEU A 92 -5.94 20.77 -10.59
N LYS A 93 -6.74 21.17 -11.59
CA LYS A 93 -6.53 22.42 -12.35
C LYS A 93 -6.70 23.66 -11.48
N LYS A 94 -7.72 23.69 -10.62
CA LYS A 94 -8.00 24.83 -9.73
C LYS A 94 -6.87 25.05 -8.73
N GLU A 95 -6.35 23.97 -8.13
CA GLU A 95 -5.27 24.01 -7.14
C GLU A 95 -3.87 24.17 -7.79
N LYS A 96 -3.78 24.16 -9.14
CA LYS A 96 -2.53 24.29 -9.90
C LYS A 96 -1.46 23.27 -9.54
N PHE A 97 -1.89 22.06 -9.18
CA PHE A 97 -0.98 20.95 -8.98
C PHE A 97 -0.33 20.60 -10.34
N LEU A 98 0.94 20.19 -10.30
CA LEU A 98 1.69 19.57 -11.39
C LEU A 98 1.70 18.05 -11.26
N LYS A 99 1.64 17.58 -10.01
CA LYS A 99 1.57 16.18 -9.62
C LYS A 99 0.67 16.07 -8.40
N ALA A 100 -0.09 14.98 -8.34
CA ALA A 100 -0.99 14.68 -7.23
C ALA A 100 -1.14 13.15 -7.17
N ILE A 101 -0.59 12.55 -6.14
CA ILE A 101 -0.63 11.11 -5.90
C ILE A 101 -1.20 10.91 -4.51
N LEU A 102 -2.29 10.16 -4.43
CA LEU A 102 -2.80 9.67 -3.16
C LEU A 102 -2.10 8.36 -2.84
N GLU A 103 -1.49 8.25 -1.67
CA GLU A 103 -0.86 7.04 -1.17
C GLU A 103 -1.58 6.53 0.07
N VAL A 104 -2.06 5.29 0.05
CA VAL A 104 -2.67 4.64 1.22
C VAL A 104 -1.72 3.54 1.68
N LYS A 105 -1.11 3.70 2.85
CA LYS A 105 -0.10 2.79 3.42
C LYS A 105 -0.66 2.02 4.59
N ARG A 106 -0.32 0.74 4.71
CA ARG A 106 -0.53 -0.04 5.93
C ARG A 106 0.52 0.34 6.98
N LYS A 107 0.08 0.80 8.14
CA LYS A 107 0.95 0.99 9.33
C LYS A 107 0.98 -0.29 10.17
N ASN A 108 -0.16 -0.94 10.39
CA ASN A 108 -0.32 -2.12 11.25
C ASN A 108 -1.58 -2.92 10.86
N ILE A 109 -1.91 -3.99 11.61
CA ILE A 109 -2.85 -5.05 11.15
C ILE A 109 -4.19 -4.49 10.64
N ASN A 110 -4.72 -3.45 11.27
CA ASN A 110 -5.99 -2.79 10.88
C ASN A 110 -5.87 -1.26 10.86
N LYS A 111 -4.73 -0.71 10.45
CA LYS A 111 -4.55 0.75 10.43
C LYS A 111 -3.75 1.20 9.23
N TYR A 112 -4.31 2.20 8.57
CA TYR A 112 -3.82 2.76 7.32
C TYR A 112 -3.55 4.25 7.47
N GLU A 113 -2.54 4.72 6.77
CA GLU A 113 -2.15 6.13 6.65
C GLU A 113 -2.47 6.57 5.23
N VAL A 114 -3.08 7.75 5.08
CA VAL A 114 -3.47 8.33 3.80
C VAL A 114 -2.67 9.60 3.59
N ASP A 115 -1.81 9.58 2.59
CA ASP A 115 -0.89 10.67 2.26
C ASP A 115 -1.27 11.25 0.89
N LEU A 116 -1.25 12.57 0.77
CA LEU A 116 -1.43 13.26 -0.52
C LEU A 116 -0.11 13.94 -0.88
N GLU A 117 0.59 13.36 -1.84
CA GLU A 117 1.81 13.90 -2.41
C GLU A 117 1.45 14.83 -3.57
N THR A 118 1.79 16.11 -3.44
CA THR A 118 1.53 17.12 -4.47
C THR A 118 2.78 17.89 -4.85
N ASP A 119 2.92 18.17 -6.14
CA ASP A 119 3.87 19.18 -6.61
C ASP A 119 3.08 20.42 -7.02
N GLU A 120 3.40 21.57 -6.46
CA GLU A 120 2.73 22.84 -6.76
C GLU A 120 3.66 23.77 -7.56
N LYS A 121 3.09 24.52 -8.51
CA LYS A 121 3.82 25.57 -9.22
C LYS A 121 3.60 26.91 -8.52
N ILE A 122 4.57 27.35 -7.72
CA ILE A 122 4.50 28.63 -7.01
C ILE A 122 5.15 29.72 -7.87
N SER A 123 4.41 30.82 -8.10
CA SER A 123 4.97 32.02 -8.72
C SER A 123 5.71 32.83 -7.68
N LEU A 124 6.99 33.04 -7.90
CA LEU A 124 7.79 33.96 -7.10
C LEU A 124 7.52 35.42 -7.50
N ARG A 125 7.82 36.36 -6.61
CA ARG A 125 7.68 37.82 -6.85
C ARG A 125 8.49 38.32 -8.05
N ASN A 126 9.50 37.58 -8.48
CA ASN A 126 10.35 37.90 -9.63
C ASN A 126 9.87 37.28 -10.96
N GLY A 127 8.65 36.72 -10.99
CA GLY A 127 8.08 36.08 -12.19
C GLY A 127 8.67 34.71 -12.53
N LYS A 128 9.62 34.19 -11.73
CA LYS A 128 10.10 32.80 -11.84
C LYS A 128 9.14 31.86 -11.13
N TYR A 129 9.16 30.58 -11.52
CA TYR A 129 8.35 29.55 -10.91
C TYR A 129 9.24 28.54 -10.19
N GLU A 130 8.82 28.12 -9.01
CA GLU A 130 9.42 26.99 -8.29
C GLU A 130 8.40 25.87 -8.16
N THR A 131 8.90 24.64 -8.24
CA THR A 131 8.12 23.44 -7.92
C THR A 131 8.32 23.14 -6.45
N TRP A 132 7.27 23.24 -5.67
CA TRP A 132 7.30 22.88 -4.26
C TRP A 132 6.74 21.47 -4.10
N HIS A 133 7.58 20.57 -3.60
CA HIS A 133 7.18 19.21 -3.26
C HIS A 133 6.61 19.23 -1.85
N ASN A 134 5.34 18.86 -1.70
CA ASN A 134 4.67 18.81 -0.42
C ASN A 134 4.27 17.36 -0.13
N ASP A 135 5.03 16.73 0.76
CA ASP A 135 4.74 15.40 1.30
C ASP A 135 3.99 15.59 2.63
N ASN A 136 2.67 15.62 2.52
CA ASN A 136 1.77 15.68 3.65
C ASN A 136 1.47 14.23 4.09
N TRP A 137 1.89 13.85 5.31
CA TRP A 137 1.75 12.49 5.86
C TRP A 137 0.86 12.45 7.12
N PHE A 138 -0.02 11.45 7.27
CA PHE A 138 -1.01 11.44 8.37
C PHE A 138 -1.35 10.07 8.95
N GLU A 139 -1.12 9.94 10.24
CA GLU A 139 -1.41 8.73 11.01
C GLU A 139 -2.88 8.71 11.46
N CYS A 140 -3.75 7.90 10.84
CA CYS A 140 -5.04 7.57 11.45
C CYS A 140 -4.79 6.82 12.77
N ARG A 141 -5.27 7.29 13.92
CA ARG A 141 -5.32 6.46 15.12
C ARG A 141 -6.56 5.56 15.06
N SER A 142 -6.35 4.32 15.53
CA SER A 142 -7.32 3.29 15.95
C SER A 142 -8.78 3.79 15.84
N ASP A 143 -9.59 3.39 14.86
CA ASP A 143 -9.87 2.03 14.43
C ASP A 143 -10.36 2.05 12.97
N PHE A 144 -9.66 1.35 12.08
CA PHE A 144 -10.13 1.14 10.70
C PHE A 144 -11.09 -0.06 10.70
N ASP A 145 -12.17 0.05 11.48
CA ASP A 145 -13.28 -0.89 11.44
C ASP A 145 -14.27 -0.45 10.36
N SER A 146 -14.93 -1.39 9.70
CA SER A 146 -15.96 -1.10 8.68
C SER A 146 -17.07 -0.17 9.19
N ASP A 147 -17.23 -0.11 10.52
CA ASP A 147 -18.17 0.77 11.22
C ASP A 147 -17.64 2.21 11.43
N TYR A 148 -16.32 2.44 11.44
CA TYR A 148 -15.79 3.81 11.53
C TYR A 148 -15.96 4.59 10.23
N LEU A 149 -16.19 3.89 9.11
CA LEU A 149 -16.64 4.54 7.89
C LEU A 149 -18.06 5.12 8.03
N LYS A 150 -18.81 4.68 9.03
CA LYS A 150 -20.18 5.11 9.30
C LYS A 150 -20.30 5.99 10.54
N ALA A 151 -19.31 5.98 11.45
CA ALA A 151 -19.40 6.61 12.76
C ALA A 151 -18.54 7.88 12.88
N PHE A 152 -19.24 9.02 12.88
CA PHE A 152 -18.72 10.37 13.07
C PHE A 152 -18.13 10.55 14.48
N TRP A 153 -16.80 10.65 14.62
CA TRP A 153 -16.21 11.24 15.83
C TRP A 153 -15.11 12.25 15.50
N ARG A 154 -15.26 13.46 16.04
CA ARG A 154 -14.39 14.62 15.81
C ARG A 154 -13.59 14.87 17.08
N ASP A 155 -12.28 14.58 17.06
CA ASP A 155 -11.35 15.07 18.08
C ASP A 155 -10.93 16.50 17.72
N PRO A 156 -11.32 17.53 18.51
CA PRO A 156 -11.09 18.93 18.18
C PRO A 156 -9.64 19.42 18.38
N LEU A 157 -8.70 18.58 18.84
CA LEU A 157 -7.33 19.03 19.20
C LEU A 157 -6.20 18.48 18.31
N SER A 158 -6.47 17.68 17.29
CA SER A 158 -5.41 17.17 16.42
C SER A 158 -5.23 18.03 15.15
N LYS A 159 -4.04 18.60 14.93
CA LYS A 159 -3.61 19.13 13.62
C LYS A 159 -3.56 18.05 12.51
N GLN A 160 -3.90 16.81 12.86
CA GLN A 160 -3.91 15.60 12.03
C GLN A 160 -5.26 15.40 11.32
N LEU A 161 -6.27 16.26 11.57
CA LEU A 161 -7.60 16.19 10.96
C LEU A 161 -7.63 16.55 9.46
N ASP A 162 -6.71 17.38 8.97
CA ASP A 162 -6.97 18.12 7.74
C ASP A 162 -6.87 17.28 6.47
N SER A 163 -6.01 16.28 6.37
CA SER A 163 -5.73 15.67 5.06
C SER A 163 -6.60 14.49 4.67
N TYR A 164 -7.04 13.64 5.60
CA TYR A 164 -8.08 12.66 5.28
C TYR A 164 -9.39 13.37 4.94
N ILE A 165 -9.76 14.40 5.70
CA ILE A 165 -10.91 15.26 5.40
C ILE A 165 -10.69 15.99 4.07
N TYR A 166 -9.51 16.53 3.80
CA TYR A 166 -9.22 17.17 2.52
C TYR A 166 -9.29 16.19 1.35
N VAL A 167 -8.75 14.99 1.48
CA VAL A 167 -8.85 13.96 0.46
C VAL A 167 -10.30 13.56 0.24
N THR A 168 -11.07 13.38 1.31
CA THR A 168 -12.47 12.95 1.24
C THR A 168 -13.42 14.03 0.75
N ASP A 169 -13.17 15.29 1.11
CA ASP A 169 -13.92 16.44 0.61
C ASP A 169 -13.60 16.75 -0.85
N LYS A 170 -12.33 16.60 -1.26
CA LYS A 170 -11.83 17.17 -2.51
C LYS A 170 -11.58 16.16 -3.62
N PHE A 171 -11.24 14.91 -3.31
CA PHE A 171 -10.80 13.94 -4.32
C PHE A 171 -11.59 12.65 -4.29
N TYR A 172 -11.57 11.91 -3.19
CA TYR A 172 -12.13 10.55 -3.09
C TYR A 172 -13.06 10.44 -1.91
N THR A 173 -14.32 10.14 -2.14
CA THR A 173 -15.22 9.77 -1.06
C THR A 173 -14.69 8.56 -0.29
N GLN A 174 -15.22 8.40 0.91
CA GLN A 174 -14.90 7.28 1.78
C GLN A 174 -15.18 5.91 1.14
N ASP A 175 -16.30 5.79 0.43
CA ASP A 175 -16.67 4.56 -0.28
C ASP A 175 -15.69 4.28 -1.42
N GLU A 176 -15.28 5.29 -2.19
CA GLU A 176 -14.28 5.13 -3.25
C GLU A 176 -12.91 4.69 -2.71
N LEU A 177 -12.51 5.12 -1.51
CA LEU A 177 -11.29 4.62 -0.86
C LEU A 177 -11.45 3.20 -0.34
N THR A 178 -12.65 2.85 0.12
CA THR A 178 -12.99 1.48 0.55
C THR A 178 -12.90 0.50 -0.61
N GLU A 179 -13.44 0.86 -1.78
CA GLU A 179 -13.33 0.03 -3.00
C GLU A 179 -11.86 -0.21 -3.39
N VAL A 180 -11.01 0.82 -3.29
CA VAL A 180 -9.57 0.68 -3.55
C VAL A 180 -8.92 -0.30 -2.55
N TYR A 181 -9.36 -0.25 -1.29
CA TYR A 181 -8.87 -1.16 -0.26
C TYR A 181 -9.35 -2.60 -0.48
N GLU A 182 -10.62 -2.81 -0.79
CA GLU A 182 -11.20 -4.13 -1.10
C GLU A 182 -10.52 -4.76 -2.31
N GLU A 183 -10.25 -3.97 -3.36
CA GLU A 183 -9.46 -4.43 -4.50
C GLU A 183 -8.04 -4.85 -4.05
N ALA A 184 -7.42 -4.09 -3.16
CA ALA A 184 -6.09 -4.42 -2.65
C ALA A 184 -6.09 -5.75 -1.88
N GLN A 185 -7.14 -6.02 -1.09
CA GLN A 185 -7.34 -7.28 -0.38
C GLN A 185 -7.61 -8.44 -1.34
N GLY A 186 -8.49 -8.26 -2.33
CA GLY A 186 -8.78 -9.29 -3.32
C GLY A 186 -7.55 -9.70 -4.15
N ILE A 187 -6.65 -8.75 -4.46
CA ILE A 187 -5.35 -9.07 -5.06
C ILE A 187 -4.45 -9.83 -4.08
N CYS A 188 -4.46 -9.46 -2.79
CA CYS A 188 -3.70 -10.12 -1.75
C CYS A 188 -4.12 -11.58 -1.58
N ASP A 189 -5.43 -11.85 -1.57
CA ASP A 189 -5.98 -13.21 -1.46
C ASP A 189 -5.52 -14.07 -2.63
N ARG A 190 -5.64 -13.55 -3.87
CA ARG A 190 -5.17 -14.24 -5.08
C ARG A 190 -3.66 -14.53 -5.10
N LEU A 191 -2.87 -13.66 -4.47
CA LEU A 191 -1.42 -13.88 -4.33
C LEU A 191 -1.08 -15.00 -3.36
N ASN A 192 -2.00 -15.31 -2.44
CA ASN A 192 -1.84 -16.28 -1.37
C ASN A 192 -2.56 -17.62 -1.65
N GLU A 193 -3.24 -17.75 -2.81
CA GLU A 193 -3.90 -18.97 -3.32
C GLU A 193 -2.98 -19.93 -4.09
#